data_AF-A0A7W1F5G8-F1
#
_entry.id   AF-A0A7W1F5G8-F1
#
_cell.length_a   1.000
_cell.length_b   1.000
_cell.length_c   1.000
_cell.angle_alpha   90.00
_cell.angle_beta   90.00
_cell.angle_gamma   90.00
#
_symmetry.space_group_name_H-M   'P 1'
#
loop_
_entity.id
_entity.type
_entity.pdbx_description
1 polymer ?
#
loop_
_entity_poly.entity_id
_entity_poly.type
_entity_poly.pdbx_seq_one_letter_code
_entity_poly.pdbx_strand_id
1 'polypeptide(L)' 'AKQALAAGASVGAAAARAGISDPYYFSRLFRRHERTTPSRWVERRRSELPTTYVVDDQPAADS' A
#
# COMPACT_ATOMS: atom_id res chain seq x y z
N ALA A 1 7.67 -4.19 3.19
CA ALA A 1 7.55 -3.32 1.99
C ALA A 1 6.11 -3.18 1.48
N LYS A 2 5.45 -4.25 0.99
CA LYS A 2 4.09 -4.18 0.39
C LYS A 2 3.02 -3.59 1.32
N GLN A 3 3.04 -3.96 2.59
CA GLN A 3 2.12 -3.39 3.60
C GLN A 3 2.30 -1.87 3.77
N ALA A 4 3.53 -1.36 3.69
CA ALA A 4 3.80 0.07 3.79
C ALA A 4 3.24 0.83 2.57
N LEU A 5 3.41 0.27 1.37
CA LEU A 5 2.81 0.82 0.14
C LEU A 5 1.28 0.82 0.23
N ALA A 6 0.68 -0.25 0.75
CA ALA A 6 -0.77 -0.34 0.95
C ALA A 6 -1.29 0.69 1.96
N ALA A 7 -0.50 0.98 3.01
CA ALA A 7 -0.79 2.00 4.01
C ALA A 7 -0.55 3.45 3.50
N GLY A 8 -0.19 3.65 2.23
CA GLY A 8 0.04 4.97 1.63
C GLY A 8 1.44 5.54 1.86
N ALA A 9 2.39 4.76 2.34
CA ALA A 9 3.78 5.21 2.46
C ALA A 9 4.43 5.41 1.09
N SER A 10 5.39 6.32 1.01
CA SER A 10 6.15 6.57 -0.22
C SER A 10 7.00 5.37 -0.62
N VAL A 11 7.34 5.30 -1.92
CA VAL A 11 8.21 4.23 -2.46
C VAL A 11 9.55 4.17 -1.74
N GLY A 12 10.12 5.32 -1.36
CA GLY A 12 11.37 5.40 -0.59
C GLY A 12 11.23 4.81 0.82
N ALA A 13 10.14 5.11 1.53
CA ALA A 13 9.88 4.52 2.85
C ALA A 13 9.65 3.00 2.77
N ALA A 14 8.98 2.53 1.72
CA ALA A 14 8.79 1.11 1.46
C ALA A 14 10.11 0.39 1.12
N ALA A 15 11.02 1.06 0.39
CA ALA A 15 12.36 0.59 0.07
C ALA A 15 13.24 0.49 1.32
N ALA A 16 13.26 1.53 2.15
CA ALA A 16 14.01 1.53 3.41
C ALA A 16 13.56 0.40 4.34
N ARG A 17 12.24 0.15 4.44
CA ARG A 17 11.68 -1.00 5.18
C ARG A 17 11.98 -2.36 4.56
N ALA A 18 12.41 -2.40 3.30
CA ALA A 18 12.89 -3.61 2.64
C ALA A 18 14.41 -3.81 2.82
N GLY A 19 15.10 -2.91 3.52
CA GLY A 19 16.56 -2.89 3.60
C GLY A 19 17.24 -2.37 2.32
N ILE A 20 16.49 -1.66 1.46
CA ILE A 20 17.00 -1.15 0.19
C ILE A 20 17.13 0.37 0.28
N SER A 21 18.37 0.85 0.18
CA SER A 21 18.71 2.27 0.28
C SER A 21 18.41 3.04 -1.01
N ASP A 22 18.46 2.38 -2.17
CA ASP A 22 18.20 2.99 -3.49
C ASP A 22 16.74 2.74 -3.95
N PRO A 23 15.88 3.78 -4.00
CA PRO A 23 14.51 3.67 -4.49
C PRO A 23 14.39 3.21 -5.96
N TYR A 24 15.40 3.50 -6.78
CA TYR A 24 15.43 3.10 -8.19
C TYR A 24 15.75 1.60 -8.33
N TYR A 25 16.72 1.11 -7.56
CA TYR A 25 16.97 -0.33 -7.40
C TYR A 25 15.73 -1.06 -6.86
N PHE A 26 15.08 -0.51 -5.83
CA PHE A 26 13.83 -1.06 -5.29
C PHE A 26 12.75 -1.18 -6.37
N SER A 27 12.56 -0.13 -7.19
CA SER A 27 11.55 -0.14 -8.26
C SER A 27 11.82 -1.21 -9.31
N ARG A 28 13.10 -1.42 -9.69
CA ARG A 28 13.51 -2.49 -10.60
C ARG A 28 13.25 -3.88 -10.01
N LEU A 29 13.64 -4.07 -8.75
CA LEU A 29 13.46 -5.33 -8.04
C LEU A 29 11.98 -5.66 -7.85
N PHE A 30 11.18 -4.66 -7.45
CA PHE A 30 9.74 -4.77 -7.29
C PHE A 30 9.07 -5.16 -8.61
N ARG A 31 9.47 -4.52 -9.73
CA ARG A 31 8.94 -4.88 -11.06
C ARG A 31 9.34 -6.29 -11.49
N ARG A 32 10.54 -6.76 -11.15
CA ARG A 32 10.98 -8.13 -11.43
C ARG A 32 10.15 -9.17 -10.67
N HIS A 33 9.82 -8.90 -9.40
CA HIS A 33 9.05 -9.83 -8.57
C HIS A 33 7.53 -9.73 -8.77
N GLU A 34 6.97 -8.52 -8.79
CA GLU A 34 5.52 -8.28 -8.84
C GLU A 34 4.99 -8.09 -10.27
N ARG A 35 5.88 -8.06 -11.27
CA ARG A 35 5.57 -7.76 -12.69
C ARG A 35 4.86 -6.42 -12.92
N THR A 36 4.84 -5.53 -11.94
CA THR A 36 4.20 -4.22 -11.99
C THR A 36 5.00 -3.18 -11.22
N THR A 37 4.73 -1.89 -11.42
CA THR A 37 5.39 -0.81 -10.68
C THR A 37 4.74 -0.61 -9.29
N PRO A 38 5.49 -0.11 -8.29
CA PRO A 38 4.93 0.16 -6.96
C PRO A 38 3.67 1.04 -7.00
N SER A 39 3.67 2.11 -7.80
CA SER A 39 2.52 3.01 -7.93
C SER A 39 1.30 2.32 -8.54
N ARG A 40 1.46 1.53 -9.60
CA ARG A 40 0.36 0.76 -10.22
C ARG A 40 -0.19 -0.30 -9.27
N TRP A 41 0.66 -0.90 -8.45
CA TRP A 41 0.26 -1.86 -7.44
C TRP A 41 -0.62 -1.22 -6.36
N VAL A 42 -0.25 -0.03 -5.88
CA VAL A 42 -1.04 0.74 -4.89
C VAL A 42 -2.37 1.18 -5.50
N GLU A 43 -2.35 1.68 -6.73
CA GLU A 43 -3.57 2.09 -7.44
C GLU A 43 -4.56 0.93 -7.54
N ARG A 44 -4.10 -0.24 -8.00
CA ARG A 44 -4.92 -1.44 -8.08
C ARG A 44 -5.47 -1.88 -6.72
N ARG A 45 -4.62 -1.83 -5.68
CA ARG A 45 -5.03 -2.13 -4.29
C ARG A 45 -6.08 -1.16 -3.76
N ARG A 46 -6.00 0.13 -4.11
CA ARG A 46 -7.01 1.12 -3.74
C ARG A 46 -8.32 0.88 -4.48
N SER A 47 -8.29 0.48 -5.74
CA SER A 47 -9.50 0.13 -6.49
C SER A 47 -10.12 -1.19 -6.03
N GLU A 48 -9.31 -2.14 -5.53
CA GLU A 48 -9.78 -3.44 -5.01
C GLU A 48 -10.36 -3.33 -3.59
N LEU A 49 -9.97 -2.33 -2.80
CA LEU A 49 -10.63 -2.05 -1.54
C LEU A 49 -12.01 -1.44 -1.84
N PRO A 50 -13.12 -2.07 -1.40
CA PRO A 50 -14.41 -1.42 -1.48
C PRO A 50 -14.28 -0.09 -0.73
N THR A 51 -14.58 1.00 -1.44
CA THR A 51 -14.68 2.36 -0.90
C THR A 51 -15.90 2.49 0.03
N THR A 52 -16.06 1.55 0.95
CA THR A 52 -17.17 1.49 1.89
C THR A 52 -16.59 1.16 3.26
N TYR A 53 -15.96 2.16 3.86
CA TYR A 53 -15.85 2.24 5.31
C TYR A 53 -16.24 3.66 5.72
N VAL A 54 -17.49 4.02 5.42
CA VAL A 54 -18.32 4.77 6.36
C VAL A 54 -18.78 3.76 7.40
N VAL A 55 -17.92 3.44 8.36
CA VAL A 55 -18.41 3.00 9.66
C VAL A 55 -18.29 4.19 10.59
N ASP A 56 -19.33 4.99 10.58
CA ASP A 56 -19.76 5.49 11.86
C ASP A 56 -20.51 4.32 12.52
N ASP A 57 -19.73 3.44 13.13
CA ASP A 57 -20.18 2.57 14.21
C ASP A 57 -20.37 3.48 15.43
N GLN A 58 -21.59 3.98 15.61
CA GLN A 58 -22.05 4.36 16.94
C GLN A 58 -23.00 3.26 17.46
N PRO A 59 -22.50 2.31 18.25
CA PRO A 59 -23.33 1.42 19.03
C PRO A 59 -23.50 2.00 20.44
N ALA A 60 -24.73 2.35 20.79
CA ALA A 60 -25.32 2.34 22.15
C ALA A 60 -26.65 3.09 22.05
N ALA A 61 -27.79 2.62 22.53
CA ALA A 61 -28.16 1.43 23.25
C ALA A 61 -29.70 1.36 23.13
N ASP A 62 -30.23 0.15 23.24
CA ASP A 62 -31.63 -0.16 23.47
C ASP A 62 -32.24 0.73 24.58
N SER A 63 -33.32 1.46 24.28
CA SER A 63 -34.41 1.88 25.20
C SER A 63 -35.50 2.64 24.44
#